data_AF-A0A5C7QF20-F1
#
_entry.id   AF-A0A5C7QF20-F1
#
_cell.length_a   1.000
_cell.length_b   1.000
_cell.length_c   1.000
_cell.angle_alpha   90.00
_cell.angle_beta   90.00
_cell.angle_gamma   90.00
#
_symmetry.space_group_name_H-M   'P 1'
#
loop_
_entity.id
_entity.type
_entity.pdbx_description
1 polymer ?
#
loop_
_entity_poly.entity_id
_entity_poly.type
_entity_poly.pdbx_seq_one_letter_code
_entity_poly.pdbx_strand_id
1 'polypeptide(L)' 'MKCPICKGSGHLPEPKSTQQNAAKQKARMAKVLRDNGFSLRQIQSFIGWKSVRSVTEAIEKETS' A
#
# COMPACT_ATOMS: atom_id res chain seq x y z
N MET A 1 24.80 24.45 -1.01
CA MET A 1 23.98 23.88 -2.11
C MET A 1 22.54 23.74 -1.62
N LYS A 2 21.54 24.19 -2.39
CA LYS A 2 20.12 24.07 -2.00
C LYS A 2 19.57 22.70 -2.46
N CYS A 3 18.65 22.12 -1.70
CA CYS A 3 18.02 20.83 -2.03
C CYS A 3 17.42 20.86 -3.46
N PRO A 4 17.73 19.90 -4.36
CA PRO A 4 17.22 19.93 -5.73
C PRO A 4 15.70 19.75 -5.83
N ILE A 5 15.07 19.20 -4.78
CA ILE A 5 13.65 18.87 -4.73
C ILE A 5 12.81 20.07 -4.27
N CYS A 6 13.15 20.67 -3.13
CA CYS A 6 12.42 21.82 -2.58
C CYS A 6 13.12 23.17 -2.82
N LYS A 7 14.29 23.20 -3.46
CA LYS A 7 15.12 24.40 -3.68
C LYS A 7 15.35 25.25 -2.42
N GLY A 8 15.29 24.64 -1.24
CA GLY A 8 15.44 25.31 0.05
C GLY A 8 14.20 26.04 0.56
N SER A 9 13.03 25.86 -0.04
CA SER A 9 11.76 26.44 0.43
C SER A 9 11.12 25.66 1.58
N GLY A 10 11.53 24.40 1.80
CA GLY A 10 10.88 23.49 2.77
C GLY A 10 9.47 23.05 2.38
N HIS A 11 8.92 23.58 1.29
CA HIS A 11 7.58 23.25 0.81
C HIS A 11 7.69 22.26 -0.36
N LEU A 12 7.36 21.00 -0.09
CA LEU A 12 7.16 20.00 -1.13
C LEU A 12 5.71 20.12 -1.61
N PRO A 13 5.47 20.30 -2.93
CA PRO A 13 4.11 20.28 -3.43
C PRO A 13 3.50 18.91 -3.13
N GLU A 14 2.28 18.91 -2.59
CA GLU A 14 1.53 17.67 -2.47
C GLU A 14 1.42 17.03 -3.86
N PRO A 15 1.68 15.71 -3.98
CA PRO A 15 1.59 15.04 -5.26
C PRO A 15 0.19 15.26 -5.81
N LYS A 16 0.12 15.84 -7.03
CA LYS A 16 -1.14 16.09 -7.74
C LYS A 16 -1.97 14.81 -7.67
N SER A 17 -3.10 14.89 -6.99
CA SER A 17 -3.99 13.78 -6.62
C SER A 17 -4.47 13.02 -7.85
N THR A 18 -3.61 12.14 -8.35
CA THR A 18 -4.02 11.07 -9.24
C THR A 18 -4.60 10.04 -8.30
N GLN A 19 -5.91 9.85 -8.36
CA GLN A 19 -6.70 8.91 -7.56
C GLN A 19 -5.91 7.65 -7.21
N GLN A 20 -5.24 7.67 -6.04
CA GLN A 20 -4.54 6.50 -5.56
C GLN A 20 -5.63 5.54 -5.15
N ASN A 21 -5.82 4.50 -5.96
CA ASN A 21 -6.81 3.47 -5.66
C ASN A 21 -6.31 2.71 -4.43
N ALA A 22 -6.80 3.12 -3.26
CA ALA A 22 -6.41 2.57 -1.96
C ALA A 22 -6.63 1.05 -1.91
N ALA A 23 -7.63 0.53 -2.62
CA ALA A 23 -7.86 -0.92 -2.69
C ALA A 23 -6.70 -1.63 -3.42
N LYS A 24 -6.23 -1.07 -4.54
CA LYS A 24 -5.09 -1.61 -5.29
C LYS A 24 -3.78 -1.55 -4.49
N GLN A 25 -3.56 -0.46 -3.75
CA GLN A 25 -2.39 -0.35 -2.88
C GLN A 25 -2.42 -1.38 -1.74
N LYS A 26 -3.59 -1.55 -1.09
CA LYS A 26 -3.75 -2.56 -0.04
C LYS A 26 -3.57 -3.99 -0.57
N ALA A 27 -4.07 -4.30 -1.77
CA ALA A 27 -3.86 -5.59 -2.41
C ALA A 27 -2.37 -5.87 -2.69
N ARG A 28 -1.65 -4.89 -3.24
CA ARG A 28 -0.19 -4.98 -3.43
C ARG A 28 0.57 -5.19 -2.12
N MET A 29 0.22 -4.43 -1.08
CA MET A 29 0.85 -4.61 0.24
C MET A 29 0.59 -6.01 0.81
N ALA A 30 -0.64 -6.52 0.69
CA ALA A 30 -0.98 -7.86 1.13
C ALA A 30 -0.18 -8.95 0.41
N LYS A 31 0.00 -8.80 -0.91
CA LYS A 31 0.83 -9.70 -1.72
C LYS A 31 2.28 -9.69 -1.27
N VAL A 32 2.89 -8.51 -1.13
CA VAL A 32 4.28 -8.38 -0.65
C VAL A 32 4.44 -9.02 0.73
N LEU A 33 3.53 -8.76 1.67
CA LEU A 33 3.58 -9.38 2.98
C LEU A 33 3.43 -10.91 2.89
N ARG A 34 2.57 -11.41 2.01
CA ARG A 34 2.41 -12.86 1.81
C ARG A 34 3.68 -13.50 1.26
N ASP A 35 4.32 -12.86 0.29
CA ASP A 35 5.56 -13.33 -0.33
C ASP A 35 6.73 -13.32 0.67
N ASN A 36 6.69 -12.43 1.66
CA ASN A 36 7.65 -12.39 2.78
C ASN A 36 7.30 -13.37 3.93
N GLY A 37 6.33 -14.26 3.73
CA GLY A 37 6.02 -15.34 4.67
C GLY A 37 5.09 -14.96 5.82
N PHE A 38 4.48 -13.77 5.81
CA PHE A 38 3.50 -13.42 6.84
C PHE A 38 2.22 -14.26 6.71
N SER A 39 1.63 -14.59 7.87
CA SER A 39 0.34 -15.28 7.92
C SER A 39 -0.80 -14.36 7.53
N LEU A 40 -1.89 -14.91 6.99
CA LEU A 40 -3.04 -14.11 6.57
C LEU A 40 -3.69 -13.33 7.73
N ARG A 41 -3.63 -13.84 8.98
CA ARG A 41 -4.12 -13.12 10.17
C ARG A 41 -3.25 -11.91 10.50
N GLN A 42 -1.93 -12.02 10.39
CA GLN A 42 -1.03 -10.89 10.60
C GLN A 42 -1.27 -9.81 9.54
N ILE A 43 -1.38 -10.22 8.27
CA ILE A 43 -1.67 -9.30 7.15
C ILE A 43 -3.01 -8.59 7.36
N GLN A 44 -4.05 -9.32 7.78
CA GLN A 44 -5.36 -8.76 8.11
C GLN A 44 -5.25 -7.68 9.19
N SER A 45 -4.48 -7.94 10.26
CA SER A 45 -4.28 -6.98 11.34
C SER A 45 -3.47 -5.76 10.90
N PHE A 46 -2.44 -5.92 10.06
CA PHE A 46 -1.59 -4.81 9.61
C PHE A 46 -2.30 -3.88 8.63
N ILE A 47 -3.12 -4.43 7.72
CA ILE A 47 -3.82 -3.65 6.71
C ILE A 47 -5.17 -3.12 7.24
N GLY A 48 -5.67 -3.68 8.33
CA GLY A 48 -6.93 -3.29 8.96
C GLY A 48 -8.15 -3.80 8.20
N TRP A 49 -8.09 -5.03 7.68
CA TRP A 49 -9.25 -5.64 7.01
C TRP A 49 -10.18 -6.34 7.99
N LYS A 50 -11.48 -6.37 7.64
CA LYS A 50 -12.53 -6.96 8.50
C LYS A 50 -12.37 -8.46 8.71
N SER A 51 -11.77 -9.17 7.76
CA SER A 51 -11.62 -10.62 7.82
C SER A 51 -10.43 -11.12 7.00
N VAL A 52 -9.97 -12.33 7.33
CA VAL A 52 -8.94 -13.04 6.56
C VAL A 52 -9.39 -13.30 5.13
N ARG A 53 -10.69 -13.55 4.91
CA ARG A 53 -11.27 -13.75 3.57
C ARG A 53 -11.04 -12.55 2.65
N SER A 54 -11.10 -11.34 3.20
CA SER A 54 -10.82 -10.11 2.45
C SER A 54 -9.35 -10.00 2.01
N VAL A 55 -8.42 -10.64 2.74
CA VAL A 55 -7.00 -10.72 2.36
C VAL A 55 -6.84 -11.64 1.15
N THR A 56 -7.43 -12.84 1.19
CA THR A 56 -7.34 -13.80 0.08
C THR A 56 -7.97 -13.26 -1.19
N GLU A 57 -9.18 -12.70 -1.11
CA GLU A 57 -9.85 -12.10 -2.28
C GLU A 57 -9.03 -10.94 -2.87
N ALA A 58 -8.32 -10.17 -2.04
CA ALA A 58 -7.46 -9.08 -2.51
C ALA A 58 -6.18 -9.60 -3.18
N ILE A 59 -5.59 -10.68 -2.67
CA ILE A 59 -4.40 -11.30 -3.26
C ILE A 59 -4.75 -11.95 -4.60
N GLU A 60 -5.84 -12.71 -4.67
CA GLU A 60 -6.30 -13.41 -5.89
C GLU A 60 -6.58 -12.43 -7.04
N LYS A 61 -7.21 -11.29 -6.73
CA LYS A 61 -7.49 -10.21 -7.69
C LYS A 61 -6.25 -9.49 -8.23
N GLU A 62 -5.12 -9.49 -7.52
CA GLU A 62 -3.87 -8.87 -7.99
C GLU A 62 -2.97 -9.87 -8.75
N THR A 63 -3.22 -11.17 -8.61
CA THR A 63 -2.55 -12.23 -9.41
C THR A 63 -3.29 -12.59 -10.69
N SER A 64 -4.55 -12.19 -10.83
CA SER A 64 -5.36 -12.35 -12.05
C SER A 64 -5.18 -11.17 -12.99
#